data_AF-A0A950KKZ1-F1
#
_entry.id   AF-A0A950KKZ1-F1
#
_cell.length_a   1.000
_cell.length_b   1.000
_cell.length_c   1.000
_cell.angle_alpha   90.00
_cell.angle_beta   90.00
_cell.angle_gamma   90.00
#
_symmetry.space_group_name_H-M   'P 1'
#
loop_
_entity.id
_entity.type
_entity.pdbx_description
1 polymer ?
#
loop_
_entity_poly.entity_id
_entity_poly.type
_entity_poly.pdbx_seq_one_letter_code
_entity_poly.pdbx_strand_id
1 'polypeptide(L)'
;MSTADHPGAISSSSDEGLDGLWRRVIARRSFLKGVGVAGVTAAGTGAVLAPTAAARRTAGLTDGDVAILRFLAAAELIERDLWGQYTELGGVPDDAQSPGVPSGGGNKPYVMALQRIDSDMPQYITDNTDDEFSHAAFINAYLAAHGAPQVNLDKFRTLQGSTATGARDVKRLTNLMDLNVDTSWYTRYRSTRNPDFGGGSFAQLLRIRHQPAIPRDND
;
A
#
# COMPACT_ATOMS: atom_id res chain seq x y z
N MET A 1 58.49 44.76 16.62
CA MET A 1 57.26 45.46 16.17
C MET A 1 56.63 44.59 15.08
N SER A 2 55.30 44.40 15.12
CA SER A 2 54.44 43.48 14.33
C SER A 2 54.43 42.01 14.79
N THR A 3 53.54 41.62 15.72
CA THR A 3 52.08 41.31 15.63
C THR A 3 51.78 39.94 15.01
N ALA A 4 51.32 39.04 15.87
CA ALA A 4 50.66 37.78 15.55
C ALA A 4 49.33 38.02 14.82
N ASP A 5 48.96 37.11 13.93
CA ASP A 5 47.59 36.99 13.44
C ASP A 5 47.18 35.52 13.43
N HIS A 6 46.11 35.22 14.17
CA HIS A 6 45.43 33.93 14.22
C HIS A 6 44.37 33.88 13.11
N PRO A 7 44.31 32.82 12.27
CA PRO A 7 43.08 32.51 11.57
C PRO A 7 42.17 31.68 12.48
N GLY A 8 41.01 32.26 12.77
CA GLY A 8 39.96 31.74 13.64
C GLY A 8 39.36 30.41 13.22
N ALA A 9 38.83 29.72 14.24
CA ALA A 9 38.08 28.49 14.15
C ALA A 9 36.86 28.62 13.21
N ILE A 10 36.79 27.74 12.20
CA ILE A 10 35.58 27.54 11.40
C ILE A 10 34.77 26.42 12.06
N SER A 11 33.73 26.87 12.74
CA SER A 11 32.47 26.22 13.13
C SER A 11 32.40 24.68 13.25
N SER A 12 32.30 24.20 14.49
CA SER A 12 31.85 22.87 14.90
C SER A 12 30.33 22.63 14.74
N SER A 13 29.61 23.49 14.01
CA SER A 13 28.13 23.50 14.00
C SER A 13 27.48 22.59 12.96
N SER A 14 28.24 22.09 11.98
CA SER A 14 27.72 21.21 10.92
C SER A 14 27.58 19.75 11.38
N ASP A 15 28.54 19.26 12.16
CA ASP A 15 28.58 17.86 12.58
C ASP A 15 27.53 17.55 13.66
N GLU A 16 27.28 18.48 14.59
CA GLU A 16 26.19 18.35 15.57
C GLU A 16 24.81 18.31 14.91
N GLY A 17 24.62 19.06 13.81
CA GLY A 17 23.38 19.07 13.04
C GLY A 17 23.14 17.77 12.27
N LEU A 18 24.20 17.22 11.66
CA LEU A 18 24.15 15.95 10.93
C LEU A 18 23.92 14.78 11.89
N ASP A 19 24.59 14.75 13.03
CA ASP A 19 24.40 13.74 14.07
C ASP A 19 22.97 13.76 14.63
N GLY A 20 22.39 14.94 14.83
CA GLY A 20 21.00 15.09 15.24
C GLY A 20 20.01 14.57 14.19
N LEU A 21 20.33 14.75 12.91
CA LEU A 21 19.55 14.22 11.79
C LEU A 21 19.66 12.69 11.73
N TRP A 22 20.87 12.14 11.84
CA TRP A 22 21.15 10.71 11.81
C TRP A 22 20.51 9.96 12.98
N ARG A 23 20.57 10.52 14.20
CA ARG A 23 19.88 9.94 15.37
C ARG A 23 18.37 9.96 15.20
N ARG A 24 17.80 10.99 14.58
CA ARG A 24 16.36 11.08 14.29
C ARG A 24 15.91 10.04 13.27
N VAL A 25 16.71 9.80 12.23
CA VAL A 25 16.43 8.73 11.25
C VAL A 25 16.62 7.34 11.90
N ILE A 26 17.64 7.15 12.75
CA ILE A 26 17.85 5.90 13.51
C ILE A 26 16.71 5.61 14.50
N ALA A 27 16.19 6.63 15.19
CA ALA A 27 15.05 6.49 16.10
C ALA A 27 13.76 6.10 15.38
N ARG A 28 13.56 6.53 14.13
CA ARG A 28 12.41 6.12 13.29
C ARG A 28 12.45 4.64 12.89
N ARG A 29 13.63 4.03 12.75
CA ARG A 29 13.81 2.61 12.39
C ARG A 29 13.72 1.65 13.58
N SER A 30 13.86 2.14 14.82
CA SER A 30 13.70 1.32 16.03
C SER A 30 12.24 0.99 16.38
N PHE A 31 11.26 1.59 15.70
CA PHE A 31 9.83 1.32 15.94
C PHE A 31 9.46 -0.14 15.60
N LEU A 32 10.12 -0.76 14.63
CA LEU A 32 9.88 -2.16 14.23
C LEU A 32 10.54 -3.20 15.17
N LYS A 33 11.30 -2.79 16.20
CA LYS A 33 11.89 -3.72 17.17
C LYS A 33 10.97 -4.06 18.35
N GLY A 34 9.76 -3.47 18.42
CA GLY A 34 8.84 -3.64 19.55
C GLY A 34 7.80 -4.76 19.43
N VAL A 35 7.68 -5.42 18.27
CA VAL A 35 6.64 -6.46 18.04
C VAL A 35 7.13 -7.88 18.41
N GLY A 36 8.34 -8.01 18.98
CA GLY A 36 8.91 -9.29 19.38
C GLY A 36 8.49 -9.76 20.77
N VAL A 37 7.67 -10.83 20.80
CA VAL A 37 7.53 -11.83 21.89
C VAL A 37 6.72 -11.40 23.11
N ALA A 38 5.41 -11.68 23.09
CA ALA A 38 4.66 -12.05 24.29
C ALA A 38 4.11 -13.47 24.07
N GLY A 39 4.85 -14.46 24.57
CA GLY A 39 4.48 -15.86 24.50
C GLY A 39 3.19 -16.14 25.29
N VAL A 40 2.25 -16.82 24.65
CA VAL A 40 1.05 -17.33 25.30
C VAL A 40 1.42 -18.60 26.07
N THR A 41 1.53 -18.50 27.40
CA THR A 41 1.51 -19.66 28.29
C THR A 41 0.09 -19.86 28.80
N ALA A 42 -0.56 -20.95 28.37
CA ALA A 42 -1.85 -21.36 28.88
C ALA A 42 -1.73 -22.00 30.28
N ALA A 43 -2.49 -21.51 31.27
CA ALA A 43 -3.04 -22.30 32.38
C ALA A 43 -4.01 -21.47 33.24
N GLY A 44 -5.20 -22.01 33.51
CA GLY A 44 -5.95 -21.71 34.74
C GLY A 44 -7.23 -20.89 34.60
N THR A 45 -8.36 -21.54 34.86
CA THR A 45 -9.67 -20.96 35.15
C THR A 45 -9.63 -20.04 36.40
N GLY A 46 -10.08 -18.80 36.24
CA GLY A 46 -10.58 -17.96 37.35
C GLY A 46 -9.60 -16.92 37.92
N ALA A 47 -9.59 -15.72 37.36
CA ALA A 47 -9.27 -14.50 38.11
C ALA A 47 -9.91 -13.27 37.43
N VAL A 48 -10.68 -12.54 38.23
CA VAL A 48 -11.40 -11.31 37.93
C VAL A 48 -10.42 -10.12 37.93
N LEU A 49 -10.50 -9.29 36.88
CA LEU A 49 -10.10 -7.88 36.75
C LEU A 49 -8.70 -7.44 37.24
N ALA A 50 -7.83 -7.11 36.28
CA ALA A 50 -6.89 -5.99 36.42
C ALA A 50 -6.67 -5.33 35.05
N PRO A 51 -7.09 -4.07 34.82
CA PRO A 51 -6.70 -3.30 33.64
C PRO A 51 -5.28 -2.79 33.89
N THR A 52 -4.27 -3.62 33.63
CA THR A 52 -2.86 -3.19 33.73
C THR A 52 -2.01 -3.68 32.58
N ALA A 53 -2.57 -3.62 31.36
CA ALA A 53 -1.75 -3.04 30.31
C ALA A 53 -1.83 -1.53 30.54
N ALA A 54 -0.91 -0.99 31.34
CA ALA A 54 -0.57 0.41 31.19
C ALA A 54 -0.14 0.55 29.73
N ALA A 55 -1.08 0.91 28.87
CA ALA A 55 -0.79 1.35 27.53
C ALA A 55 0.27 2.43 27.74
N ARG A 56 1.53 2.08 27.45
CA ARG A 56 2.59 3.06 27.30
C ARG A 56 1.95 4.08 26.38
N ARG A 57 1.69 5.30 26.88
CA ARG A 57 1.23 6.38 26.02
C ARG A 57 2.32 6.49 24.97
N THR A 58 2.14 5.83 23.84
CA THR A 58 2.85 6.16 22.62
C THR A 58 2.62 7.64 22.52
N ALA A 59 3.70 8.42 22.43
CA ALA A 59 3.54 9.82 22.05
C ALA A 59 2.51 9.84 20.90
N GLY A 60 1.42 10.61 21.06
CA GLY A 60 0.33 10.60 20.09
C GLY A 60 0.89 10.85 18.70
N LEU A 61 0.19 10.36 17.67
CA LEU A 61 0.61 10.57 16.29
C LEU A 61 0.88 12.06 16.05
N THR A 62 2.07 12.38 15.55
CA THR A 62 2.34 13.74 15.12
C THR A 62 1.53 14.07 13.87
N ASP A 63 1.36 15.35 13.54
CA ASP A 63 0.70 15.75 12.31
C ASP A 63 1.36 15.14 11.07
N GLY A 64 2.68 14.95 11.10
CA GLY A 64 3.44 14.28 10.05
C GLY A 64 3.11 12.79 9.93
N ASP A 65 2.96 12.08 11.05
CA ASP A 65 2.55 10.68 11.06
C ASP A 65 1.13 10.52 10.50
N VAL A 66 0.21 11.40 10.94
CA VAL A 66 -1.16 11.44 10.42
C VAL A 66 -1.19 11.69 8.93
N ALA A 67 -0.38 12.64 8.43
CA ALA A 67 -0.31 12.92 6.99
C ALA A 67 0.18 11.72 6.18
N ILE A 68 1.23 11.03 6.65
CA ILE A 68 1.76 9.82 5.99
C ILE A 68 0.71 8.71 6.01
N LEU A 69 0.09 8.44 7.15
CA LEU A 69 -0.93 7.39 7.27
C LEU A 69 -2.14 7.68 6.39
N ARG A 70 -2.57 8.94 6.29
CA ARG A 70 -3.65 9.33 5.38
C ARG A 70 -3.25 9.20 3.91
N PHE A 71 -2.00 9.49 3.56
CA PHE A 71 -1.49 9.27 2.21
C PHE A 71 -1.51 7.78 1.85
N LEU A 72 -1.01 6.92 2.75
CA LEU A 72 -1.04 5.47 2.56
C LEU A 72 -2.49 4.95 2.51
N ALA A 73 -3.37 5.34 3.43
CA ALA A 73 -4.78 4.95 3.39
C ALA A 73 -5.48 5.33 2.08
N ALA A 74 -5.12 6.46 1.47
CA ALA A 74 -5.64 6.83 0.17
C ALA A 74 -5.13 5.89 -0.94
N ALA A 75 -3.84 5.49 -0.91
CA ALA A 75 -3.27 4.52 -1.83
C ALA A 75 -3.97 3.15 -1.68
N GLU A 76 -4.08 2.63 -0.45
CA GLU A 76 -4.77 1.36 -0.18
C GLU A 76 -6.22 1.37 -0.68
N LEU A 77 -6.95 2.48 -0.53
CA LEU A 77 -8.33 2.59 -1.04
C LEU A 77 -8.43 2.58 -2.57
N ILE A 78 -7.40 3.08 -3.27
CA ILE A 78 -7.29 3.03 -4.73
C ILE A 78 -6.93 1.61 -5.17
N GLU A 79 -5.96 0.97 -4.52
CA GLU A 79 -5.53 -0.39 -4.82
C GLU A 79 -6.63 -1.40 -4.52
N ARG A 80 -7.37 -1.22 -3.43
CA ARG A 80 -8.58 -1.98 -3.10
C ARG A 80 -9.63 -1.92 -4.21
N ASP A 81 -9.85 -0.76 -4.82
CA ASP A 81 -10.78 -0.61 -5.94
C ASP A 81 -10.25 -1.26 -7.23
N LEU A 82 -8.93 -1.18 -7.44
CA LEU A 82 -8.25 -1.82 -8.56
C LEU A 82 -8.34 -3.35 -8.46
N TRP A 83 -7.87 -3.93 -7.36
CA TRP A 83 -7.85 -5.37 -7.14
C TRP A 83 -9.26 -5.94 -6.97
N GLY A 84 -10.18 -5.19 -6.36
CA GLY A 84 -11.59 -5.57 -6.27
C GLY A 84 -12.22 -5.85 -7.64
N GLN A 85 -11.89 -5.04 -8.66
CA GLN A 85 -12.36 -5.29 -10.03
C GLN A 85 -11.76 -6.57 -10.65
N TYR A 86 -10.49 -6.88 -10.36
CA TYR A 86 -9.89 -8.14 -10.79
C TYR A 86 -10.55 -9.33 -10.11
N THR A 87 -10.77 -9.26 -8.80
CA THR A 87 -11.35 -10.37 -8.04
C THR A 87 -12.77 -10.69 -8.49
N GLU A 88 -13.64 -9.69 -8.63
CA GLU A 88 -15.02 -9.87 -9.11
C GLU A 88 -15.11 -10.74 -10.38
N LEU A 89 -14.18 -10.54 -11.31
CA LEU A 89 -14.20 -11.20 -12.62
C LEU A 89 -13.31 -12.47 -12.66
N GLY A 90 -12.16 -12.44 -12.00
CA GLY A 90 -11.07 -13.39 -12.18
C GLY A 90 -10.59 -14.10 -10.91
N GLY A 91 -11.11 -13.73 -9.73
CA GLY A 91 -10.71 -14.32 -8.45
C GLY A 91 -11.33 -15.70 -8.17
N VAL A 92 -11.15 -16.18 -6.94
CA VAL A 92 -11.75 -17.42 -6.45
C VAL A 92 -13.26 -17.23 -6.15
N PRO A 93 -14.14 -18.15 -6.58
CA PRO A 93 -15.59 -18.04 -6.32
C PRO A 93 -16.00 -18.13 -4.85
N ASP A 94 -15.21 -18.84 -4.05
CA ASP A 94 -15.46 -19.05 -2.62
C ASP A 94 -14.67 -18.04 -1.78
N ASP A 95 -15.37 -17.28 -0.95
CA ASP A 95 -14.82 -16.25 -0.07
C ASP A 95 -14.53 -16.78 1.35
N ALA A 96 -14.69 -18.09 1.60
CA ALA A 96 -14.46 -18.69 2.92
C ALA A 96 -13.08 -18.39 3.50
N GLN A 97 -12.07 -18.15 2.65
CA GLN A 97 -10.71 -17.82 3.04
C GLN A 97 -10.45 -16.31 3.16
N SER A 98 -11.27 -15.48 2.49
CA SER A 98 -11.14 -14.01 2.43
C SER A 98 -12.48 -13.33 2.70
N PRO A 99 -13.01 -13.44 3.94
CA PRO A 99 -14.33 -12.89 4.28
C PRO A 99 -14.32 -11.36 4.20
N GLY A 100 -15.21 -10.80 3.38
CA GLY A 100 -15.35 -9.34 3.20
C GLY A 100 -14.74 -8.81 1.91
N VAL A 101 -14.03 -9.65 1.17
CA VAL A 101 -13.64 -9.42 -0.23
C VAL A 101 -14.83 -9.77 -1.14
N PRO A 102 -15.04 -9.09 -2.30
CA PRO A 102 -16.05 -9.52 -3.26
C PRO A 102 -15.82 -10.98 -3.69
N SER A 103 -16.87 -11.80 -3.72
CA SER A 103 -16.78 -13.15 -4.31
C SER A 103 -16.33 -13.06 -5.78
N GLY A 104 -15.39 -13.93 -6.17
CA GLY A 104 -14.74 -13.87 -7.46
C GLY A 104 -15.23 -14.88 -8.48
N GLY A 105 -14.48 -15.01 -9.58
CA GLY A 105 -14.72 -16.00 -10.62
C GLY A 105 -16.01 -15.79 -11.43
N GLY A 106 -16.56 -14.57 -11.38
CA GLY A 106 -17.81 -14.24 -12.05
C GLY A 106 -17.72 -14.29 -13.59
N ASN A 107 -16.52 -14.24 -14.17
CA ASN A 107 -16.29 -14.35 -15.62
C ASN A 107 -15.43 -15.56 -15.99
N LYS A 108 -16.07 -16.71 -16.29
CA LYS A 108 -15.36 -17.97 -16.59
C LYS A 108 -14.37 -17.88 -17.77
N PRO A 109 -14.71 -17.24 -18.92
CA PRO A 109 -13.74 -17.07 -20.00
C PRO A 109 -12.47 -16.32 -19.56
N TYR A 110 -12.63 -15.28 -18.75
CA TYR A 110 -11.53 -14.50 -18.21
C TYR A 110 -10.68 -15.31 -17.23
N VAL A 111 -11.30 -16.03 -16.29
CA VAL A 111 -10.60 -16.97 -15.39
C VAL A 111 -9.77 -17.98 -16.17
N MET A 112 -10.36 -18.62 -17.20
CA MET A 112 -9.62 -19.57 -18.06
C MET A 112 -8.46 -18.91 -18.80
N ALA A 113 -8.59 -17.64 -19.21
CA ALA A 113 -7.51 -16.91 -19.86
C ALA A 113 -6.37 -16.60 -18.89
N LEU A 114 -6.68 -16.19 -17.65
CA LEU A 114 -5.72 -15.97 -16.58
C LEU A 114 -4.96 -17.26 -16.24
N GLN A 115 -5.67 -18.39 -16.11
CA GLN A 115 -5.08 -19.68 -15.79
C GLN A 115 -4.14 -20.25 -16.88
N ARG A 116 -4.23 -19.75 -18.12
CA ARG A 116 -3.25 -20.05 -19.17
C ARG A 116 -1.93 -19.31 -18.99
N ILE A 117 -1.95 -18.17 -18.29
CA ILE A 117 -0.74 -17.41 -17.95
C ILE A 117 -0.10 -18.04 -16.72
N ASP A 118 -0.90 -18.27 -15.68
CA ASP A 118 -0.51 -18.91 -14.43
C ASP A 118 -1.74 -19.57 -13.78
N SER A 119 -1.65 -20.85 -13.41
CA SER A 119 -2.79 -21.59 -12.83
C SER A 119 -3.28 -21.00 -11.52
N ASP A 120 -2.40 -20.32 -10.78
CA ASP A 120 -2.68 -19.79 -9.44
C ASP A 120 -3.15 -18.33 -9.49
N MET A 121 -3.31 -17.76 -10.70
CA MET A 121 -3.73 -16.37 -10.88
C MET A 121 -5.05 -16.01 -10.18
N PRO A 122 -6.10 -16.87 -10.14
CA PRO A 122 -7.31 -16.56 -9.38
C PRO A 122 -7.05 -16.40 -7.87
N GLN A 123 -6.19 -17.24 -7.29
CA GLN A 123 -5.82 -17.16 -5.88
C GLN A 123 -5.00 -15.89 -5.62
N TYR A 124 -3.99 -15.63 -6.44
CA TYR A 124 -3.15 -14.43 -6.34
C TYR A 124 -3.97 -13.13 -6.40
N ILE A 125 -4.97 -13.07 -7.29
CA ILE A 125 -5.89 -11.94 -7.39
C ILE A 125 -6.72 -11.78 -6.10
N THR A 126 -7.30 -12.87 -5.59
CA THR A 126 -8.11 -12.85 -4.37
C THR A 126 -7.28 -12.46 -3.15
N ASP A 127 -6.10 -13.04 -2.96
CA ASP A 127 -5.23 -12.78 -1.82
C ASP A 127 -4.77 -11.32 -1.79
N ASN A 128 -4.30 -10.77 -2.91
CA ASN A 128 -3.94 -9.35 -2.97
C ASN A 128 -5.15 -8.44 -2.71
N THR A 129 -6.34 -8.85 -3.14
CA THR A 129 -7.54 -8.06 -2.85
C THR A 129 -7.84 -8.07 -1.36
N ASP A 130 -7.73 -9.23 -0.70
CA ASP A 130 -7.90 -9.36 0.74
C ASP A 130 -6.89 -8.50 1.51
N ASP A 131 -5.62 -8.55 1.10
CA ASP A 131 -4.56 -7.70 1.63
C ASP A 131 -4.95 -6.22 1.55
N GLU A 132 -5.35 -5.70 0.38
CA GLU A 132 -5.68 -4.25 0.28
C GLU A 132 -6.97 -3.86 1.01
N PHE A 133 -7.96 -4.77 1.10
CA PHE A 133 -9.13 -4.54 1.96
C PHE A 133 -8.72 -4.44 3.43
N SER A 134 -7.85 -5.34 3.88
CA SER A 134 -7.36 -5.39 5.26
C SER A 134 -6.44 -4.20 5.59
N HIS A 135 -5.54 -3.81 4.68
CA HIS A 135 -4.65 -2.65 4.83
C HIS A 135 -5.45 -1.36 4.94
N ALA A 136 -6.39 -1.12 4.02
CA ALA A 136 -7.24 0.06 4.04
C ALA A 136 -8.08 0.14 5.33
N ALA A 137 -8.61 -0.99 5.80
CA ALA A 137 -9.36 -1.08 7.04
C ALA A 137 -8.47 -0.80 8.25
N PHE A 138 -7.29 -1.43 8.31
CA PHE A 138 -6.33 -1.29 9.40
C PHE A 138 -5.87 0.16 9.57
N ILE A 139 -5.41 0.81 8.50
CA ILE A 139 -4.89 2.18 8.60
C ILE A 139 -6.00 3.16 9.03
N ASN A 140 -7.22 3.02 8.49
CA ASN A 140 -8.35 3.85 8.91
C ASN A 140 -8.77 3.59 10.36
N ALA A 141 -8.76 2.34 10.81
CA ALA A 141 -9.04 2.01 12.20
C ALA A 141 -7.95 2.57 13.14
N TYR A 142 -6.69 2.50 12.72
CA TYR A 142 -5.55 3.04 13.47
C TYR A 142 -5.64 4.57 13.59
N LEU A 143 -5.95 5.28 12.50
CA LEU A 143 -6.23 6.72 12.53
C LEU A 143 -7.35 7.05 13.53
N ALA A 144 -8.48 6.33 13.46
CA ALA A 144 -9.61 6.54 14.37
C ALA A 144 -9.26 6.29 15.84
N ALA A 145 -8.53 5.20 16.12
CA ALA A 145 -8.09 4.85 17.48
C ALA A 145 -7.18 5.93 18.10
N HIS A 146 -6.49 6.71 17.26
CA HIS A 146 -5.65 7.83 17.68
C HIS A 146 -6.33 9.20 17.53
N GLY A 147 -7.66 9.24 17.29
CA GLY A 147 -8.42 10.49 17.17
C GLY A 147 -8.10 11.31 15.91
N ALA A 148 -7.40 10.71 14.94
CA ALA A 148 -7.05 11.35 13.68
C ALA A 148 -8.16 11.15 12.63
N PRO A 149 -8.31 12.09 11.68
CA PRO A 149 -9.31 11.93 10.63
C PRO A 149 -8.99 10.73 9.72
N GLN A 150 -10.01 9.93 9.40
CA GLN A 150 -9.94 8.81 8.46
C GLN A 150 -9.99 9.30 7.00
N VAL A 151 -9.68 8.40 6.07
CA VAL A 151 -9.75 8.65 4.63
C VAL A 151 -10.96 7.96 4.03
N ASN A 152 -11.75 8.70 3.26
CA ASN A 152 -12.82 8.16 2.44
C ASN A 152 -12.75 8.81 1.05
N LEU A 153 -12.70 7.97 0.01
CA LEU A 153 -12.64 8.40 -1.39
C LEU A 153 -13.96 8.23 -2.15
N ASP A 154 -15.06 7.81 -1.50
CA ASP A 154 -16.32 7.45 -2.18
C ASP A 154 -16.89 8.58 -3.02
N LYS A 155 -16.73 9.84 -2.60
CA LYS A 155 -17.15 11.01 -3.39
C LYS A 155 -16.45 11.13 -4.75
N PHE A 156 -15.33 10.44 -4.95
CA PHE A 156 -14.55 10.42 -6.18
C PHE A 156 -14.87 9.21 -7.06
N ARG A 157 -15.73 8.28 -6.62
CA ARG A 157 -16.21 7.14 -7.42
C ARG A 157 -17.13 7.65 -8.52
N THR A 158 -16.53 7.96 -9.66
CA THR A 158 -17.22 8.60 -10.80
C THR A 158 -17.11 7.77 -12.08
N LEU A 159 -16.17 6.84 -12.13
CA LEU A 159 -15.90 6.03 -13.31
C LEU A 159 -16.92 4.89 -13.41
N GLN A 160 -17.33 4.56 -14.64
CA GLN A 160 -18.15 3.38 -14.89
C GLN A 160 -17.28 2.12 -14.77
N GLY A 161 -17.76 1.11 -14.04
CA GLY A 161 -17.14 -0.21 -13.99
C GLY A 161 -17.47 -1.07 -15.20
N SER A 162 -16.83 -2.24 -15.29
CA SER A 162 -17.17 -3.29 -16.27
C SER A 162 -18.64 -3.68 -16.21
N THR A 163 -19.22 -4.01 -17.36
CA THR A 163 -20.56 -4.58 -17.50
C THR A 163 -20.51 -6.07 -17.82
N ALA A 164 -19.33 -6.69 -17.77
CA ALA A 164 -19.17 -8.12 -17.95
C ALA A 164 -19.85 -8.90 -16.82
N THR A 165 -20.31 -10.11 -17.11
CA THR A 165 -20.85 -11.02 -16.10
C THR A 165 -19.81 -11.25 -15.00
N GLY A 166 -20.24 -11.06 -13.75
CA GLY A 166 -19.38 -11.12 -12.57
C GLY A 166 -19.01 -9.74 -12.00
N ALA A 167 -18.99 -8.69 -12.83
CA ALA A 167 -18.71 -7.35 -12.35
C ALA A 167 -19.85 -6.82 -11.47
N ARG A 168 -19.49 -6.05 -10.45
CA ARG A 168 -20.45 -5.30 -9.62
C ARG A 168 -20.87 -4.01 -10.31
N ASP A 169 -22.17 -3.73 -10.25
CA ASP A 169 -22.76 -2.46 -10.71
C ASP A 169 -22.51 -1.33 -9.70
N VAL A 170 -21.28 -0.84 -9.67
CA VAL A 170 -20.83 0.27 -8.81
C VAL A 170 -19.91 1.22 -9.57
N LYS A 171 -19.87 2.48 -9.15
CA LYS A 171 -18.88 3.44 -9.65
C LYS A 171 -17.49 3.17 -9.07
N ARG A 172 -16.47 3.34 -9.90
CA ARG A 172 -15.07 3.01 -9.61
C ARG A 172 -14.21 4.26 -9.37
N LEU A 173 -13.11 4.05 -8.65
CA LEU A 173 -12.01 5.02 -8.51
C LEU A 173 -10.96 4.85 -9.61
N THR A 174 -10.83 3.62 -10.12
CA THR A 174 -9.85 3.22 -11.11
C THR A 174 -10.53 2.70 -12.38
N ASN A 175 -9.88 2.89 -13.53
CA ASN A 175 -10.35 2.36 -14.82
C ASN A 175 -9.37 1.30 -15.32
N LEU A 176 -9.78 0.03 -15.29
CA LEU A 176 -9.00 -1.09 -15.83
C LEU A 176 -9.42 -1.50 -17.24
N MET A 177 -10.35 -0.78 -17.85
CA MET A 177 -10.86 -1.11 -19.17
C MET A 177 -10.05 -0.43 -20.27
N ASP A 178 -9.44 0.74 -20.03
CA ASP A 178 -8.65 1.46 -21.06
C ASP A 178 -7.27 1.90 -20.56
N LEU A 179 -6.29 0.99 -20.60
CA LEU A 179 -4.97 1.21 -20.03
C LEU A 179 -3.91 1.60 -21.07
N ASN A 180 -3.03 2.49 -20.64
CA ASN A 180 -1.71 2.71 -21.22
C ASN A 180 -0.68 2.26 -20.19
N VAL A 181 0.12 1.23 -20.51
CA VAL A 181 1.11 0.68 -19.56
C VAL A 181 2.51 1.12 -20.00
N ASP A 182 3.20 1.86 -19.12
CA ASP A 182 4.62 2.18 -19.29
C ASP A 182 5.44 0.93 -18.97
N THR A 183 5.86 0.19 -20.01
CA THR A 183 6.71 -1.00 -19.86
C THR A 183 8.20 -0.67 -19.78
N SER A 184 8.57 0.62 -19.82
CA SER A 184 9.97 1.02 -19.68
C SER A 184 10.51 0.82 -18.26
N TRP A 185 9.65 0.57 -17.27
CA TRP A 185 10.08 0.28 -15.90
C TRP A 185 11.07 -0.89 -15.84
N TYR A 186 10.85 -1.92 -16.66
CA TYR A 186 11.68 -3.12 -16.67
C TYR A 186 13.12 -2.79 -17.08
N THR A 187 13.28 -1.99 -18.14
CA THR A 187 14.59 -1.57 -18.65
C THR A 187 15.20 -0.49 -17.76
N ARG A 188 14.37 0.40 -17.20
CA ARG A 188 14.77 1.47 -16.27
C ARG A 188 15.49 0.92 -15.05
N TYR A 189 14.89 0.00 -14.31
CA TYR A 189 15.46 -0.51 -13.05
C TYR A 189 16.50 -1.62 -13.23
N ARG A 190 16.76 -2.02 -14.47
CA ARG A 190 17.89 -2.90 -14.83
C ARG A 190 19.03 -2.14 -15.51
N SER A 191 18.86 -0.84 -15.73
CA SER A 191 19.88 0.02 -16.31
C SER A 191 20.97 0.36 -15.30
N THR A 192 22.19 0.57 -15.78
CA THR A 192 23.27 1.19 -15.00
C THR A 192 23.12 2.71 -14.87
N ARG A 193 22.20 3.32 -15.63
CA ARG A 193 21.90 4.76 -15.57
C ARG A 193 20.98 5.06 -14.40
N ASN A 194 21.24 6.16 -13.69
CA ASN A 194 20.37 6.60 -12.61
C ASN A 194 19.07 7.21 -13.19
N PRO A 195 17.89 6.64 -12.87
CA PRO A 195 16.61 7.13 -13.38
C PRO A 195 16.21 8.50 -12.82
N ASP A 196 16.74 8.90 -11.66
CA ASP A 196 16.36 10.12 -10.94
C ASP A 196 17.14 11.37 -11.39
N PHE A 197 18.29 11.19 -12.05
CA PHE A 197 19.13 12.30 -12.56
C PHE A 197 18.92 12.58 -14.06
N GLY A 198 17.71 12.36 -14.58
CA GLY A 198 17.36 12.72 -15.95
C GLY A 198 18.03 11.84 -17.01
N GLY A 199 18.30 10.56 -16.68
CA GLY A 199 18.99 9.57 -17.52
C GLY A 199 18.25 9.09 -18.78
N GLY A 200 17.64 9.99 -19.55
CA GLY A 200 17.07 9.72 -20.87
C GLY A 200 15.79 8.86 -20.86
N SER A 201 15.18 8.72 -22.05
CA SER A 201 14.05 7.81 -22.25
C SER A 201 14.52 6.36 -22.21
N PHE A 202 13.80 5.52 -21.46
CA PHE A 202 14.05 4.09 -21.39
C PHE A 202 13.18 3.37 -22.43
N ALA A 203 13.76 2.36 -23.08
CA ALA A 203 13.05 1.60 -24.11
C ALA A 203 11.84 0.87 -23.51
N GLN A 204 10.69 0.96 -24.18
CA GLN A 204 9.51 0.16 -23.89
C GLN A 204 9.79 -1.29 -24.32
N LEU A 205 9.46 -2.27 -23.47
CA LEU A 205 9.47 -3.67 -23.88
C LEU A 205 8.36 -3.96 -24.89
N LEU A 206 7.16 -3.45 -24.59
CA LEU A 206 5.94 -3.65 -25.35
C LEU A 206 5.13 -2.34 -25.33
N ARG A 207 4.44 -2.05 -26.42
CA ARG A 207 3.57 -0.87 -26.51
C ARG A 207 2.14 -1.29 -26.21
N ILE A 208 1.75 -1.16 -24.94
CA ILE A 208 0.37 -1.42 -24.49
C ILE A 208 -0.36 -0.08 -24.42
N ARG A 209 -1.31 0.13 -25.32
CA ARG A 209 -2.14 1.35 -25.39
C ARG A 209 -3.59 1.01 -25.67
N HIS A 210 -4.49 1.68 -24.97
CA HIS A 210 -5.94 1.49 -25.05
C HIS A 210 -6.35 0.02 -24.92
N GLN A 211 -5.68 -0.71 -24.02
CA GLN A 211 -5.94 -2.13 -23.79
C GLN A 211 -6.66 -2.35 -22.47
N PRO A 212 -7.66 -3.24 -22.43
CA PRO A 212 -8.27 -3.66 -21.18
C PRO A 212 -7.35 -4.59 -20.39
N ALA A 213 -7.35 -4.41 -19.07
CA ALA A 213 -6.84 -5.36 -18.10
C ALA A 213 -7.92 -6.35 -17.65
N ILE A 214 -9.19 -5.96 -17.74
CA ILE A 214 -10.36 -6.77 -17.39
C ILE A 214 -11.40 -6.74 -18.53
N PRO A 215 -12.27 -7.75 -18.67
CA PRO A 215 -13.39 -7.71 -19.60
C PRO A 215 -14.20 -6.42 -19.46
N ARG A 216 -14.55 -5.77 -20.59
CA ARG A 216 -15.39 -4.56 -20.59
C ARG A 216 -16.88 -4.93 -20.48
N ASP A 217 -17.27 -5.98 -21.19
CA ASP A 217 -18.61 -6.53 -21.33
C ASP A 217 -18.50 -8.05 -21.57
N ASN A 218 -19.55 -8.67 -22.13
CA ASN A 218 -19.64 -10.11 -22.37
C ASN A 218 -19.27 -10.53 -23.79
N ASP A 219 -18.81 -9.59 -24.64
CA ASP A 219 -18.53 -9.84 -26.05
C ASP A 219 -17.09 -10.33 -26.31
#